data_AF-A0A377LVA5-F1
#
_entry.id   AF-A0A377LVA5-F1
#
_cell.length_a   1.000
_cell.length_b   1.000
_cell.length_c   1.000
_cell.angle_alpha   90.00
_cell.angle_beta   90.00
_cell.angle_gamma   90.00
#
_symmetry.space_group_name_H-M   'P 1'
#
loop_
_entity.id
_entity.type
_entity.pdbx_description
1 polymer ?
#
loop_
_entity_poly.entity_id
_entity_poly.type
_entity_poly.pdbx_seq_one_letter_code
_entity_poly.pdbx_strand_id
1 'polypeptide(L)'
;MMDAPGQHVAVAQTDPVIAGALWLVDEGGLSPALSRAVWAGFRRPRGNLVAQSLAAHGGTPLAATLKGRRITRIAVHPHRQREGIGRALIHEACGEDYLSVSFGFTNALWHFWQQCGFELVRIGSHREASSGCYTAMALLPQSEAGHRLCEQARLRLHRDARVLSLWNGEKIPVADEWEATLNSDDWLELAGFAFAHRPFATSVAALTRLLLAVDLPLPALRGKIEARREDAALSDELSLTGRKAVLARLRAETAQALECLDKARSQQLKSDILQWQFFQ
;
A
#
# COMPACT_ATOMS: atom_id res chain seq x y z
N MET A 1 11.66 15.92 -17.58
CA MET A 1 11.83 16.79 -16.39
C MET A 1 11.34 18.20 -16.68
N MET A 2 11.72 18.81 -17.81
CA MET A 2 11.44 20.23 -18.09
C MET A 2 9.97 20.59 -18.36
N ASP A 3 9.14 19.65 -18.85
CA ASP A 3 7.78 19.99 -19.30
C ASP A 3 6.64 19.35 -18.50
N ALA A 4 6.96 18.51 -17.51
CA ALA A 4 5.93 17.92 -16.66
C ALA A 4 5.47 18.97 -15.63
N PRO A 5 4.17 19.16 -15.38
CA PRO A 5 3.71 20.06 -14.33
C PRO A 5 4.06 19.51 -12.93
N GLY A 6 4.05 20.40 -11.94
CA GLY A 6 4.21 20.05 -10.51
C GLY A 6 5.58 19.51 -10.12
N GLN A 7 6.64 19.85 -10.86
CA GLN A 7 8.02 19.45 -10.54
C GLN A 7 8.69 20.52 -9.68
N HIS A 8 9.37 20.10 -8.61
CA HIS A 8 10.11 21.00 -7.73
C HIS A 8 11.53 20.48 -7.55
N VAL A 9 12.52 21.37 -7.60
CA VAL A 9 13.94 21.03 -7.47
C VAL A 9 14.57 21.88 -6.38
N ALA A 10 15.31 21.25 -5.48
CA ALA A 10 16.16 21.92 -4.51
C ALA A 10 17.60 21.43 -4.67
N VAL A 11 18.57 22.31 -4.43
CA VAL A 11 20.00 21.98 -4.51
C VAL A 11 20.71 22.41 -3.23
N ALA A 12 21.68 21.60 -2.80
CA ALA A 12 22.62 21.95 -1.75
C ALA A 12 23.92 22.34 -2.45
N GLN A 13 24.31 23.60 -2.31
CA GLN A 13 25.48 24.16 -2.97
C GLN A 13 26.51 24.59 -1.93
N THR A 14 27.76 24.22 -2.17
CA THR A 14 28.93 24.80 -1.51
C THR A 14 29.74 25.48 -2.59
N ASP A 15 29.78 26.81 -2.60
CA ASP A 15 30.31 27.58 -3.73
C ASP A 15 31.70 27.09 -4.17
N PRO A 16 31.93 26.69 -5.45
CA PRO A 16 31.05 26.73 -6.64
C PRO A 16 30.42 25.37 -7.06
N VAL A 17 30.36 24.37 -6.17
CA VAL A 17 29.98 22.99 -6.48
C VAL A 17 28.62 22.60 -5.88
N ILE A 18 27.77 21.95 -6.68
CA ILE A 18 26.55 21.30 -6.19
C ILE A 18 26.93 20.04 -5.42
N ALA A 19 26.71 20.05 -4.11
CA ALA A 19 26.97 18.93 -3.22
C ALA A 19 25.79 17.96 -3.11
N GLY A 20 24.57 18.39 -3.47
CA GLY A 20 23.41 17.51 -3.55
C GLY A 20 22.20 18.13 -4.25
N ALA A 21 21.23 17.30 -4.62
CA ALA A 21 19.99 17.72 -5.27
C ALA A 21 18.81 16.85 -4.81
N LEU A 22 17.64 17.46 -4.75
CA LEU A 22 16.36 16.85 -4.44
C LEU A 22 15.36 17.21 -5.54
N TRP A 23 14.64 16.21 -6.03
CA TRP A 23 13.59 16.37 -7.04
C TRP A 23 12.28 15.77 -6.55
N LEU A 24 11.27 16.61 -6.47
CA LEU A 24 9.92 16.32 -6.00
C LEU A 24 8.91 16.46 -7.15
N VAL A 25 7.81 15.72 -7.04
CA VAL A 25 6.62 15.90 -7.89
C VAL A 25 5.37 15.95 -7.04
N ASP A 26 4.46 16.87 -7.35
CA ASP A 26 3.15 16.96 -6.72
C ASP A 26 2.30 15.71 -7.04
N GLU A 27 1.65 15.14 -6.02
CA GLU A 27 0.73 14.02 -6.15
C GLU A 27 -0.49 14.20 -5.23
N GLY A 28 -1.59 13.53 -5.57
CA GLY A 28 -2.82 13.52 -4.78
C GLY A 28 -3.85 14.54 -5.26
N GLY A 29 -4.74 14.96 -4.36
CA GLY A 29 -5.83 15.88 -4.70
C GLY A 29 -6.89 15.29 -5.64
N LEU A 30 -7.03 13.96 -5.68
CA LEU A 30 -8.09 13.30 -6.46
C LEU A 30 -9.46 13.61 -5.84
N SER A 31 -10.50 13.59 -6.67
CA SER A 31 -11.87 13.68 -6.15
C SER A 31 -12.16 12.48 -5.23
N PRO A 32 -13.02 12.64 -4.20
CA PRO A 32 -13.40 11.53 -3.32
C PRO A 32 -13.97 10.32 -4.08
N ALA A 33 -14.73 10.56 -5.15
CA ALA A 33 -15.27 9.51 -6.00
C ALA A 33 -14.16 8.72 -6.72
N LEU A 34 -13.19 9.42 -7.30
CA LEU A 34 -12.06 8.78 -7.98
C LEU A 34 -11.15 8.04 -6.99
N SER A 35 -10.89 8.61 -5.81
CA SER A 35 -10.09 7.95 -4.77
C SER A 35 -10.71 6.63 -4.34
N ARG A 36 -12.04 6.59 -4.11
CA ARG A 36 -12.76 5.35 -3.79
C ARG A 36 -12.72 4.34 -4.93
N ALA A 37 -12.89 4.79 -6.18
CA ALA A 37 -12.79 3.93 -7.35
C ALA A 37 -11.38 3.32 -7.54
N VAL A 38 -10.32 4.08 -7.22
CA VAL A 38 -8.93 3.60 -7.20
C VAL A 38 -8.73 2.58 -6.08
N TRP A 39 -9.20 2.85 -4.87
CA TRP A 39 -9.14 1.92 -3.74
C TRP A 39 -9.83 0.59 -4.06
N ALA A 40 -11.00 0.63 -4.70
CA ALA A 40 -11.76 -0.55 -5.09
C ALA A 40 -11.14 -1.31 -6.28
N GLY A 41 -10.17 -0.72 -6.96
CA GLY A 41 -9.52 -1.28 -8.15
C GLY A 41 -10.34 -1.13 -9.45
N PHE A 42 -11.38 -0.29 -9.46
CA PHE A 42 -12.16 0.00 -10.67
C PHE A 42 -11.43 0.96 -11.62
N ARG A 43 -10.50 1.78 -11.10
CA ARG A 43 -9.75 2.76 -11.89
C ARG A 43 -8.27 2.80 -11.53
N ARG A 44 -7.44 3.16 -12.51
CA ARG A 44 -6.00 3.35 -12.38
C ARG A 44 -5.54 4.49 -13.30
N PRO A 45 -5.83 5.77 -12.96
CA PRO A 45 -5.40 6.90 -13.76
C PRO A 45 -3.87 7.00 -13.84
N ARG A 46 -3.35 7.74 -14.83
CA ARG A 46 -1.92 7.98 -14.96
C ARG A 46 -1.44 9.02 -13.93
N GLY A 47 -0.16 8.96 -13.52
CA GLY A 47 0.43 9.84 -12.51
C GLY A 47 0.13 9.42 -11.07
N ASN A 48 0.40 10.28 -10.09
CA ASN A 48 0.02 10.07 -8.68
C ASN A 48 0.44 8.71 -8.11
N LEU A 49 1.70 8.31 -8.29
CA LEU A 49 2.17 6.96 -7.98
C LEU A 49 1.91 6.56 -6.52
N VAL A 50 2.40 7.34 -5.56
CA VAL A 50 2.25 7.02 -4.14
C VAL A 50 0.85 7.35 -3.69
N ALA A 51 0.28 8.50 -4.07
CA ALA A 51 -1.09 8.87 -3.68
C ALA A 51 -2.13 7.79 -4.10
N GLN A 52 -2.05 7.29 -5.34
CA GLN A 52 -2.91 6.19 -5.78
C GLN A 52 -2.56 4.86 -5.12
N SER A 53 -1.28 4.59 -4.86
CA SER A 53 -0.86 3.36 -4.16
C SER A 53 -1.39 3.30 -2.73
N LEU A 54 -1.42 4.44 -2.03
CA LEU A 54 -2.02 4.55 -0.69
C LEU A 54 -3.51 4.21 -0.70
N ALA A 55 -4.24 4.52 -1.78
CA ALA A 55 -5.62 4.11 -1.95
C ALA A 55 -5.73 2.65 -2.42
N ALA A 56 -5.11 2.26 -3.54
CA ALA A 56 -5.25 0.94 -4.14
C ALA A 56 -4.69 -0.20 -3.28
N HIS A 57 -3.58 0.06 -2.57
CA HIS A 57 -2.85 -0.93 -1.78
C HIS A 57 -2.80 -0.62 -0.29
N GLY A 58 -3.24 0.56 0.14
CA GLY A 58 -3.41 0.89 1.56
C GLY A 58 -4.84 0.66 2.04
N GLY A 59 -5.12 1.02 3.29
CA GLY A 59 -6.43 0.76 3.89
C GLY A 59 -7.49 1.83 3.65
N THR A 60 -7.09 3.06 3.33
CA THR A 60 -7.96 4.22 3.42
C THR A 60 -8.53 4.61 2.05
N PRO A 61 -9.85 4.51 1.80
CA PRO A 61 -10.44 4.80 0.48
C PRO A 61 -10.28 6.25 0.01
N LEU A 62 -10.06 7.18 0.94
CA LEU A 62 -9.87 8.60 0.66
C LEU A 62 -8.40 9.03 0.67
N ALA A 63 -7.44 8.11 0.77
CA ALA A 63 -6.02 8.46 0.86
C ALA A 63 -5.53 9.33 -0.30
N ALA A 64 -6.02 9.09 -1.52
CA ALA A 64 -5.58 9.83 -2.70
C ALA A 64 -6.20 11.25 -2.81
N THR A 65 -7.11 11.61 -1.91
CA THR A 65 -7.67 12.98 -1.83
C THR A 65 -6.70 13.95 -1.16
N LEU A 66 -5.84 13.46 -0.27
CA LEU A 66 -4.77 14.25 0.32
C LEU A 66 -3.74 14.61 -0.73
N LYS A 67 -3.05 15.74 -0.53
CA LYS A 67 -2.04 16.25 -1.44
C LYS A 67 -0.67 16.15 -0.81
N GLY A 68 0.27 15.59 -1.53
CA GLY A 68 1.65 15.49 -1.06
C GLY A 68 2.64 15.72 -2.17
N ARG A 69 3.91 15.75 -1.80
CA ARG A 69 5.02 15.75 -2.77
C ARG A 69 5.80 14.46 -2.66
N ARG A 70 5.95 13.77 -3.78
CA ARG A 70 6.76 12.56 -3.86
C ARG A 70 8.19 12.90 -4.24
N ILE A 71 9.14 12.45 -3.42
CA ILE A 71 10.55 12.46 -3.76
C ILE A 71 10.76 11.46 -4.89
N THR A 72 11.09 11.98 -6.07
CA THR A 72 11.40 11.18 -7.26
C THR A 72 12.89 10.85 -7.32
N ARG A 73 13.74 11.79 -6.92
CA ARG A 73 15.19 11.59 -6.81
C ARG A 73 15.74 12.41 -5.67
N ILE A 74 16.69 11.84 -4.96
CA ILE A 74 17.61 12.55 -4.08
C ILE A 74 19.02 12.02 -4.35
N ALA A 75 19.99 12.92 -4.44
CA ALA A 75 21.38 12.56 -4.65
C ALA A 75 22.29 13.50 -3.87
N VAL A 76 23.34 12.94 -3.27
CA VAL A 76 24.42 13.68 -2.62
C VAL A 76 25.72 13.24 -3.28
N HIS A 77 26.58 14.21 -3.60
CA HIS A 77 27.87 13.97 -4.22
C HIS A 77 28.67 12.93 -3.41
N PRO A 78 29.29 11.90 -4.03
CA PRO A 78 29.88 10.77 -3.32
C PRO A 78 30.87 11.15 -2.21
N HIS A 79 31.69 12.17 -2.47
CA HIS A 79 32.70 12.67 -1.51
C HIS A 79 32.13 13.52 -0.37
N ARG A 80 30.83 13.84 -0.40
CA ARG A 80 30.12 14.66 0.60
C ARG A 80 28.97 13.90 1.26
N GLN A 81 28.91 12.58 1.07
CA GLN A 81 27.92 11.73 1.72
C GLN A 81 28.17 11.68 3.23
N ARG A 82 27.11 11.40 4.01
CA ARG A 82 27.15 11.31 5.48
C ARG A 82 27.48 12.63 6.21
N GLU A 83 27.57 13.76 5.51
CA GLU A 83 27.69 15.10 6.11
C GLU A 83 26.31 15.72 6.47
N GLY A 84 25.22 14.96 6.41
CA GLY A 84 23.87 15.46 6.71
C GLY A 84 23.18 16.22 5.57
N ILE A 85 23.84 16.42 4.42
CA ILE A 85 23.30 17.17 3.26
C ILE A 85 21.95 16.64 2.78
N GLY A 86 21.81 15.31 2.65
CA GLY A 86 20.56 14.70 2.20
C GLY A 86 19.40 14.96 3.18
N ARG A 87 19.68 14.96 4.49
CA ARG A 87 18.69 15.28 5.52
C ARG A 87 18.32 16.75 5.51
N ALA A 88 19.29 17.65 5.31
CA ALA A 88 19.05 19.08 5.19
C ALA A 88 18.14 19.38 3.98
N LEU A 89 18.40 18.76 2.81
CA LEU A 89 17.56 18.90 1.63
C LEU A 89 16.10 18.48 1.88
N ILE A 90 15.89 17.42 2.65
CA ILE A 90 14.54 16.95 3.01
C ILE A 90 13.87 17.88 4.02
N HIS A 91 14.62 18.39 5.00
CA HIS A 91 14.07 19.30 6.00
C HIS A 91 13.56 20.62 5.39
N GLU A 92 14.24 21.12 4.36
CA GLU A 92 13.81 22.29 3.60
C GLU A 92 12.66 21.99 2.62
N ALA A 93 12.33 20.71 2.40
CA ALA A 93 11.25 20.33 1.50
C ALA A 93 9.90 20.46 2.20
N CYS A 94 9.00 21.22 1.58
CA CYS A 94 7.62 21.39 2.03
C CYS A 94 6.65 20.66 1.10
N GLY A 95 5.56 20.16 1.67
CA GLY A 95 4.38 19.58 1.02
C GLY A 95 3.13 20.05 1.75
N GLU A 96 1.95 19.76 1.20
CA GLU A 96 0.68 20.22 1.78
C GLU A 96 0.25 19.32 2.95
N ASP A 97 -0.01 18.03 2.69
CA ASP A 97 -0.35 17.06 3.74
C ASP A 97 0.83 16.18 4.14
N TYR A 98 1.70 15.83 3.20
CA TYR A 98 2.85 14.96 3.45
C TYR A 98 3.93 15.06 2.36
N LEU A 99 5.17 14.66 2.70
CA LEU A 99 6.14 14.17 1.73
C LEU A 99 6.06 12.65 1.64
N SER A 100 6.38 12.10 0.48
CA SER A 100 6.38 10.65 0.28
C SER A 100 7.59 10.17 -0.52
N VAL A 101 7.93 8.91 -0.36
CA VAL A 101 8.92 8.24 -1.18
C VAL A 101 8.48 6.81 -1.50
N SER A 102 8.85 6.33 -2.68
CA SER A 102 8.77 4.93 -3.09
C SER A 102 10.16 4.47 -3.51
N PHE A 103 10.68 3.44 -2.88
CA PHE A 103 12.07 3.00 -3.07
C PHE A 103 12.23 1.48 -2.98
N GLY A 104 13.27 0.93 -3.60
CA GLY A 104 13.68 -0.45 -3.39
C GLY A 104 14.18 -0.63 -1.96
N PHE A 105 13.50 -1.47 -1.19
CA PHE A 105 13.77 -1.64 0.22
C PHE A 105 15.15 -2.25 0.46
N THR A 106 15.99 -1.52 1.21
CA THR A 106 17.24 -2.00 1.79
C THR A 106 17.37 -1.39 3.18
N ASN A 107 18.05 -2.07 4.10
CA ASN A 107 18.24 -1.55 5.46
C ASN A 107 18.94 -0.18 5.46
N ALA A 108 19.91 0.03 4.56
CA ALA A 108 20.64 1.29 4.46
C ALA A 108 19.73 2.45 4.00
N LEU A 109 18.91 2.24 2.96
CA LEU A 109 17.97 3.27 2.49
C LEU A 109 16.85 3.51 3.50
N TRP A 110 16.31 2.45 4.11
CA TRP A 110 15.29 2.60 5.13
C TRP A 110 15.81 3.42 6.31
N HIS A 111 17.02 3.12 6.80
CA HIS A 111 17.63 3.88 7.90
C HIS A 111 17.79 5.37 7.55
N PHE A 112 18.19 5.69 6.32
CA PHE A 112 18.26 7.09 5.86
C PHE A 112 16.89 7.79 5.94
N TRP A 113 15.83 7.16 5.40
CA TRP A 113 14.48 7.73 5.43
C TRP A 113 13.96 7.89 6.86
N GLN A 114 14.17 6.88 7.70
CA GLN A 114 13.79 6.90 9.11
C GLN A 114 14.49 8.04 9.87
N GLN A 115 15.79 8.26 9.64
CA GLN A 115 16.53 9.40 10.22
C GLN A 115 16.02 10.77 9.74
N CYS A 116 15.37 10.81 8.58
CA CYS A 116 14.70 12.00 8.07
C CYS A 116 13.26 12.16 8.58
N GLY A 117 12.80 11.27 9.47
CA GLY A 117 11.46 11.31 10.07
C GLY A 117 10.37 10.63 9.24
N PHE A 118 10.72 9.90 8.19
CA PHE A 118 9.73 9.14 7.42
C PHE A 118 9.28 7.89 8.18
N GLU A 119 7.99 7.62 8.12
CA GLU A 119 7.35 6.41 8.64
C GLU A 119 7.07 5.43 7.51
N LEU A 120 7.41 4.16 7.73
CA LEU A 120 7.15 3.10 6.76
C LEU A 120 5.65 2.76 6.78
N VAL A 121 4.99 2.93 5.64
CA VAL A 121 3.53 2.73 5.54
C VAL A 121 3.15 1.52 4.69
N ARG A 122 4.08 1.01 3.87
CA ARG A 122 3.83 -0.15 3.01
C ARG A 122 5.12 -0.82 2.54
N ILE A 123 5.09 -2.14 2.45
CA ILE A 123 6.04 -2.94 1.66
C ILE A 123 5.25 -3.75 0.62
N GLY A 124 5.73 -3.77 -0.62
CA GLY A 124 5.14 -4.53 -1.71
C GLY A 124 5.33 -6.05 -1.55
N SER A 125 4.56 -6.81 -2.34
CA SER A 125 4.61 -8.28 -2.37
C SER A 125 5.45 -8.87 -3.50
N HIS A 126 6.00 -8.02 -4.37
CA HIS A 126 6.81 -8.42 -5.52
C HIS A 126 8.16 -7.72 -5.49
N ARG A 127 9.20 -8.47 -5.84
CA ARG A 127 10.54 -7.94 -6.05
C ARG A 127 10.59 -7.27 -7.42
N GLU A 128 11.18 -6.07 -7.48
CA GLU A 128 11.45 -5.40 -8.75
C GLU A 128 12.52 -6.16 -9.53
N ALA A 129 12.29 -6.35 -10.83
CA ALA A 129 13.16 -7.17 -11.69
C ALA A 129 14.60 -6.64 -11.80
N SER A 130 14.79 -5.32 -11.71
CA SER A 130 16.10 -4.68 -11.82
C SER A 130 16.88 -4.65 -10.52
N SER A 131 16.22 -4.44 -9.38
CA SER A 131 16.86 -4.26 -8.07
C SER A 131 16.84 -5.52 -7.20
N GLY A 132 15.95 -6.47 -7.49
CA GLY A 132 15.68 -7.63 -6.62
C GLY A 132 15.05 -7.26 -5.28
N CYS A 133 14.74 -5.99 -5.05
CA CYS A 133 14.22 -5.47 -3.78
C CYS A 133 12.69 -5.38 -3.83
N TYR A 134 12.03 -5.50 -2.67
CA TYR A 134 10.63 -5.13 -2.54
C TYR A 134 10.47 -3.62 -2.61
N THR A 135 9.44 -3.12 -3.29
CA THR A 135 9.12 -1.68 -3.25
C THR A 135 8.53 -1.32 -1.89
N ALA A 136 9.20 -0.45 -1.14
CA ALA A 136 8.70 0.17 0.08
C ALA A 136 8.17 1.58 -0.19
N MET A 137 7.18 2.00 0.61
CA MET A 137 6.68 3.37 0.62
C MET A 137 6.68 3.92 2.03
N ALA A 138 7.12 5.17 2.16
CA ALA A 138 7.20 5.86 3.43
C ALA A 138 6.66 7.29 3.31
N LEU A 139 6.10 7.82 4.40
CA LEU A 139 5.51 9.16 4.47
C LEU A 139 6.18 9.99 5.58
N LEU A 140 6.34 11.28 5.31
CA LEU A 140 6.64 12.29 6.32
C LEU A 140 5.42 13.22 6.39
N PRO A 141 4.54 13.08 7.41
CA PRO A 141 3.34 13.90 7.53
C PRO A 141 3.66 15.36 7.83
N GLN A 142 2.87 16.28 7.27
CA GLN A 142 3.04 17.74 7.39
C GLN A 142 1.74 18.49 7.74
N SER A 143 0.58 17.82 7.63
CA SER A 143 -0.71 18.31 8.13
C SER A 143 -1.35 17.33 9.10
N GLU A 144 -2.37 17.75 9.83
CA GLU A 144 -3.17 16.86 10.70
C GLU A 144 -3.80 15.70 9.90
N ALA A 145 -4.25 15.95 8.67
CA ALA A 145 -4.78 14.91 7.80
C ALA A 145 -3.68 13.93 7.37
N GLY A 146 -2.49 14.43 7.04
CA GLY A 146 -1.31 13.61 6.74
C GLY A 146 -0.88 12.76 7.93
N HIS A 147 -0.86 13.32 9.15
CA HIS A 147 -0.54 12.59 10.38
C HIS A 147 -1.53 11.44 10.60
N ARG A 148 -2.84 11.68 10.46
CA ARG A 148 -3.87 10.64 10.60
C ARG A 148 -3.71 9.53 9.57
N LEU A 149 -3.47 9.88 8.30
CA LEU A 149 -3.25 8.89 7.25
C LEU A 149 -1.99 8.05 7.54
N CYS A 150 -0.90 8.71 7.91
CA CYS A 150 0.37 8.06 8.21
C CYS A 150 0.22 7.06 9.37
N GLU A 151 -0.41 7.49 10.46
CA GLU A 151 -0.62 6.65 11.63
C GLU A 151 -1.53 5.45 11.33
N GLN A 152 -2.63 5.66 10.61
CA GLN A 152 -3.51 4.56 10.17
C GLN A 152 -2.75 3.54 9.33
N ALA A 153 -1.94 4.00 8.37
CA ALA A 153 -1.18 3.12 7.51
C ALA A 153 -0.06 2.38 8.26
N ARG A 154 0.61 3.05 9.20
CA ARG A 154 1.64 2.47 10.08
C ARG A 154 1.04 1.38 10.97
N LEU A 155 -0.05 1.67 11.69
CA LEU A 155 -0.74 0.70 12.55
C LEU A 155 -1.20 -0.52 11.75
N ARG A 156 -1.75 -0.30 10.56
CA ARG A 156 -2.13 -1.40 9.67
C ARG A 156 -0.94 -2.25 9.26
N LEU A 157 0.19 -1.63 8.87
CA LEU A 157 1.40 -2.35 8.51
C LEU A 157 1.94 -3.17 9.70
N HIS A 158 1.95 -2.61 10.91
CA HIS A 158 2.36 -3.32 12.13
C HIS A 158 1.50 -4.56 12.38
N ARG A 159 0.18 -4.42 12.24
CA ARG A 159 -0.79 -5.50 12.44
C ARG A 159 -0.65 -6.60 11.38
N ASP A 160 -0.34 -6.22 10.13
CA ASP A 160 -0.19 -7.13 8.99
C ASP A 160 1.24 -7.72 8.85
N ALA A 161 2.21 -7.19 9.58
CA ALA A 161 3.64 -7.46 9.42
C ALA A 161 3.99 -8.94 9.49
N ARG A 162 3.37 -9.69 10.40
CA ARG A 162 3.58 -11.14 10.55
C ARG A 162 3.22 -11.89 9.27
N VAL A 163 2.02 -11.66 8.74
CA VAL A 163 1.52 -12.35 7.56
C VAL A 163 2.31 -11.95 6.33
N LEU A 164 2.57 -10.65 6.17
CA LEU A 164 3.34 -10.14 5.04
C LEU A 164 4.78 -10.66 5.05
N SER A 165 5.42 -10.76 6.22
CA SER A 165 6.77 -11.32 6.35
C SER A 165 6.82 -12.79 5.92
N LEU A 166 5.81 -13.56 6.33
CA LEU A 166 5.67 -14.97 5.96
C LEU A 166 5.41 -15.17 4.46
N TRP A 167 4.69 -14.24 3.83
CA TRP A 167 4.37 -14.27 2.40
C TRP A 167 5.53 -13.81 1.52
N ASN A 168 6.26 -12.79 1.97
CA ASN A 168 7.43 -12.30 1.26
C ASN A 168 8.67 -13.17 1.51
N GLY A 169 8.66 -14.02 2.55
CA GLY A 169 9.84 -14.77 2.97
C GLY A 169 10.95 -13.87 3.51
N GLU A 170 10.61 -12.65 3.94
CA GLU A 170 11.54 -11.65 4.44
C GLU A 170 10.87 -10.84 5.56
N LYS A 171 11.58 -10.64 6.67
CA LYS A 171 11.04 -9.92 7.84
C LYS A 171 10.87 -8.43 7.52
N ILE A 172 9.65 -7.91 7.69
CA ILE A 172 9.36 -6.47 7.62
C ILE A 172 9.92 -5.78 8.88
N PRO A 173 10.63 -4.65 8.76
CA PRO A 173 11.34 -3.98 9.86
C PRO A 173 10.41 -3.14 10.75
N VAL A 174 9.27 -3.69 11.15
CA VAL A 174 8.30 -3.03 12.04
C VAL A 174 7.97 -3.94 13.23
N ALA A 175 7.31 -3.39 14.25
CA ALA A 175 6.84 -4.21 15.36
C ALA A 175 5.74 -5.17 14.87
N ASP A 176 5.81 -6.42 15.34
CA ASP A 176 4.76 -7.41 15.10
C ASP A 176 3.65 -7.20 16.13
N GLU A 177 2.59 -6.52 15.73
CA GLU A 177 1.39 -6.26 16.54
C GLU A 177 0.22 -7.13 16.05
N TRP A 178 0.51 -8.41 15.77
CA TRP A 178 -0.51 -9.33 15.28
C TRP A 178 -1.70 -9.46 16.24
N GLU A 179 -2.87 -9.18 15.70
CA GLU A 179 -4.15 -9.49 16.30
C GLU A 179 -4.94 -10.40 15.36
N ALA A 180 -5.52 -11.47 15.90
CA ALA A 180 -6.28 -12.44 15.12
C ALA A 180 -7.73 -11.98 14.85
N THR A 181 -8.26 -11.05 15.64
CA THR A 181 -9.64 -10.59 15.55
C THR A 181 -9.86 -9.70 14.33
N LEU A 182 -11.05 -9.76 13.73
CA LEU A 182 -11.42 -8.86 12.64
C LEU A 182 -11.80 -7.48 13.21
N ASN A 183 -11.23 -6.42 12.64
CA ASN A 183 -11.63 -5.04 12.91
C ASN A 183 -12.39 -4.43 11.72
N SER A 184 -12.84 -3.18 11.84
CA SER A 184 -13.60 -2.52 10.77
C SER A 184 -12.81 -2.33 9.47
N ASP A 185 -11.50 -2.16 9.55
CA ASP A 185 -10.64 -2.05 8.36
C ASP A 185 -10.49 -3.39 7.64
N ASP A 186 -10.43 -4.50 8.39
CA ASP A 186 -10.45 -5.85 7.81
C ASP A 186 -11.78 -6.10 7.09
N TRP A 187 -12.91 -5.75 7.72
CA TRP A 187 -14.22 -5.88 7.08
C TRP A 187 -14.31 -5.12 5.75
N LEU A 188 -13.78 -3.88 5.73
CA LEU A 188 -13.75 -3.08 4.52
C LEU A 188 -12.81 -3.70 3.47
N GLU A 189 -11.59 -4.12 3.85
CA GLU A 189 -10.64 -4.80 2.97
C GLU A 189 -11.25 -6.06 2.35
N LEU A 190 -11.84 -6.92 3.19
CA LEU A 190 -12.45 -8.18 2.80
C LEU A 190 -13.64 -7.95 1.87
N ALA A 191 -14.46 -6.94 2.13
CA ALA A 191 -15.56 -6.58 1.24
C ALA A 191 -15.04 -6.04 -0.10
N GLY A 192 -13.97 -5.25 -0.10
CA GLY A 192 -13.29 -4.80 -1.32
C GLY A 192 -12.70 -5.97 -2.12
N PHE A 193 -12.19 -6.99 -1.44
CA PHE A 193 -11.75 -8.22 -2.08
C PHE A 193 -12.94 -9.05 -2.58
N ALA A 194 -14.00 -9.23 -1.80
CA ALA A 194 -15.14 -10.05 -2.19
C ALA A 194 -15.94 -9.45 -3.37
N PHE A 195 -16.17 -8.14 -3.35
CA PHE A 195 -17.17 -7.49 -4.19
C PHE A 195 -16.59 -6.49 -5.22
N ALA A 196 -15.28 -6.22 -5.17
CA ALA A 196 -14.61 -5.34 -6.13
C ALA A 196 -13.35 -6.01 -6.70
N HIS A 197 -12.30 -5.22 -6.95
CA HIS A 197 -11.08 -5.66 -7.62
C HIS A 197 -9.83 -5.47 -6.76
N ARG A 198 -9.98 -5.45 -5.43
CA ARG A 198 -8.83 -5.40 -4.52
C ARG A 198 -7.92 -6.61 -4.74
N PRO A 199 -6.58 -6.45 -4.84
CA PRO A 199 -5.68 -7.57 -5.10
C PRO A 199 -5.56 -8.51 -3.91
N PHE A 200 -5.42 -9.81 -4.17
CA PHE A 200 -5.19 -10.82 -3.12
C PHE A 200 -4.00 -10.47 -2.23
N ALA A 201 -2.88 -10.03 -2.83
CA ALA A 201 -1.66 -9.70 -2.08
C ALA A 201 -1.84 -8.52 -1.10
N THR A 202 -2.79 -7.62 -1.36
CA THR A 202 -3.13 -6.51 -0.44
C THR A 202 -4.08 -7.00 0.66
N SER A 203 -4.94 -7.96 0.37
CA SER A 203 -5.96 -8.45 1.30
C SER A 203 -5.51 -9.66 2.14
N VAL A 204 -4.31 -10.20 1.89
CA VAL A 204 -3.87 -11.50 2.45
C VAL A 204 -3.86 -11.55 3.97
N ALA A 205 -3.51 -10.46 4.65
CA ALA A 205 -3.55 -10.39 6.11
C ALA A 205 -4.98 -10.42 6.66
N ALA A 206 -5.88 -9.62 6.08
CA ALA A 206 -7.30 -9.63 6.44
C ALA A 206 -7.96 -10.99 6.12
N LEU A 207 -7.61 -11.61 4.99
CA LEU A 207 -8.07 -12.96 4.62
C LEU A 207 -7.57 -14.03 5.61
N THR A 208 -6.34 -13.87 6.11
CA THR A 208 -5.81 -14.77 7.16
C THR A 208 -6.63 -14.65 8.45
N ARG A 209 -6.94 -13.42 8.89
CA ARG A 209 -7.82 -13.21 10.05
C ARG A 209 -9.24 -13.75 9.82
N LEU A 210 -9.76 -13.60 8.61
CA LEU A 210 -11.07 -14.15 8.23
C LEU A 210 -11.10 -15.67 8.40
N LEU A 211 -10.08 -16.39 7.93
CA LEU A 211 -9.99 -17.85 8.07
C LEU A 211 -9.88 -18.33 9.52
N LEU A 212 -9.36 -17.50 10.42
CA LEU A 212 -9.33 -17.75 11.86
C LEU A 212 -10.67 -17.47 12.54
N ALA A 213 -11.51 -16.62 11.94
CA ALA A 213 -12.80 -16.22 12.50
C ALA A 213 -13.96 -17.13 12.08
N VAL A 214 -13.76 -18.06 11.12
CA VAL A 214 -14.82 -18.93 10.59
C VAL A 214 -14.37 -20.38 10.47
N ASP A 215 -15.30 -21.30 10.75
CA ASP A 215 -15.10 -22.76 10.60
C ASP A 215 -15.54 -23.29 9.22
N LEU A 216 -15.86 -22.40 8.29
CA LEU A 216 -16.25 -22.81 6.94
C LEU A 216 -15.08 -23.52 6.21
N PRO A 217 -15.36 -24.51 5.34
CA PRO A 217 -14.32 -25.25 4.63
C PRO A 217 -13.43 -24.37 3.75
N LEU A 218 -14.03 -23.44 2.99
CA LEU A 218 -13.36 -22.45 2.13
C LEU A 218 -12.11 -23.00 1.40
N PRO A 219 -12.27 -24.06 0.59
CA PRO A 219 -11.14 -24.85 0.09
C PRO A 219 -10.18 -24.04 -0.79
N ALA A 220 -10.67 -23.04 -1.54
CA ALA A 220 -9.78 -22.18 -2.32
C ALA A 220 -8.98 -21.24 -1.41
N LEU A 221 -9.62 -20.58 -0.44
CA LEU A 221 -8.94 -19.67 0.48
C LEU A 221 -7.91 -20.40 1.36
N ARG A 222 -8.32 -21.51 2.01
CA ARG A 222 -7.42 -22.31 2.84
C ARG A 222 -6.30 -22.94 2.01
N GLY A 223 -6.62 -23.46 0.82
CA GLY A 223 -5.63 -23.97 -0.11
C GLY A 223 -4.60 -22.91 -0.51
N LYS A 224 -5.04 -21.66 -0.75
CA LYS A 224 -4.15 -20.55 -1.13
C LYS A 224 -3.31 -20.02 0.04
N ILE A 225 -3.90 -19.86 1.22
CA ILE A 225 -3.28 -19.15 2.36
C ILE A 225 -2.54 -20.13 3.29
N GLU A 226 -3.20 -21.20 3.72
CA GLU A 226 -2.66 -22.14 4.72
C GLU A 226 -1.75 -23.16 4.03
N ALA A 227 -2.22 -23.76 2.94
CA ALA A 227 -1.47 -24.77 2.19
C ALA A 227 -0.52 -24.18 1.12
N ARG A 228 -0.53 -22.85 0.94
CA ARG A 228 0.32 -22.11 -0.01
C ARG A 228 0.34 -22.69 -1.43
N ARG A 229 -0.81 -23.16 -1.92
CA ARG A 229 -0.93 -23.73 -3.26
C ARG A 229 -0.79 -22.65 -4.34
N GLU A 230 -0.10 -22.99 -5.42
CA GLU A 230 -0.07 -22.19 -6.63
C GLU A 230 -1.41 -22.23 -7.36
N ASP A 231 -1.69 -21.20 -8.17
CA ASP A 231 -2.98 -21.09 -8.87
C ASP A 231 -3.27 -22.30 -9.78
N ALA A 232 -2.23 -22.89 -10.39
CA ALA A 232 -2.39 -24.08 -11.24
C ALA A 232 -2.87 -25.29 -10.44
N ALA A 233 -2.25 -25.56 -9.29
CA ALA A 233 -2.64 -26.67 -8.41
C ALA A 233 -4.06 -26.49 -7.86
N LEU A 234 -4.42 -25.28 -7.44
CA LEU A 234 -5.80 -24.99 -7.02
C LEU A 234 -6.81 -25.13 -8.17
N SER A 235 -6.40 -24.74 -9.38
CA SER A 235 -7.24 -24.90 -10.56
C SER A 235 -7.57 -26.37 -10.81
N ASP A 236 -6.58 -27.24 -10.70
CA ASP A 236 -6.75 -28.68 -10.92
C ASP A 236 -7.55 -29.33 -9.78
N GLU A 237 -7.16 -29.08 -8.52
CA GLU A 237 -7.82 -29.64 -7.32
C GLU A 237 -9.31 -29.27 -7.24
N LEU A 238 -9.68 -28.05 -7.65
CA LEU A 238 -11.05 -27.52 -7.57
C LEU A 238 -11.80 -27.57 -8.91
N SER A 239 -11.21 -28.19 -9.95
CA SER A 239 -11.80 -28.27 -11.28
C SER A 239 -12.20 -26.89 -11.86
N LEU A 240 -11.36 -25.89 -11.64
CA LEU A 240 -11.53 -24.52 -12.14
C LEU A 240 -10.76 -24.31 -13.44
N THR A 241 -11.18 -23.32 -14.24
CA THR A 241 -10.57 -23.01 -15.54
C THR A 241 -9.57 -21.84 -15.45
N GLY A 242 -8.41 -22.12 -14.86
CA GLY A 242 -7.27 -21.21 -14.81
C GLY A 242 -7.37 -20.10 -13.76
N ARG A 243 -6.36 -19.21 -13.76
CA ARG A 243 -6.14 -18.21 -12.69
C ARG A 243 -7.34 -17.28 -12.43
N LYS A 244 -8.08 -16.90 -13.49
CA LYS A 244 -9.27 -16.04 -13.34
C LYS A 244 -10.38 -16.74 -12.56
N ALA A 245 -10.62 -18.03 -12.82
CA ALA A 245 -11.62 -18.82 -12.12
C ALA A 245 -11.20 -19.06 -10.65
N VAL A 246 -9.91 -19.29 -10.39
CA VAL A 246 -9.35 -19.36 -9.02
C VAL A 246 -9.60 -18.05 -8.28
N LEU A 247 -9.27 -16.90 -8.87
CA LEU A 247 -9.52 -15.60 -8.23
C LEU A 247 -11.01 -15.37 -7.97
N ALA A 248 -11.88 -15.68 -8.92
CA ALA A 248 -13.33 -15.57 -8.74
C ALA A 248 -13.82 -16.45 -7.58
N ARG A 249 -13.29 -17.67 -7.46
CA ARG A 249 -13.61 -18.59 -6.36
C ARG A 249 -13.14 -18.05 -5.01
N LEU A 250 -11.91 -17.51 -4.91
CA LEU A 250 -11.41 -16.88 -3.68
C LEU A 250 -12.32 -15.73 -3.22
N ARG A 251 -12.77 -14.89 -4.16
CA ARG A 251 -13.70 -13.77 -3.85
C ARG A 251 -15.07 -14.29 -3.40
N ALA A 252 -15.60 -15.31 -4.07
CA ALA A 252 -16.88 -15.93 -3.69
C ALA A 252 -16.85 -16.56 -2.29
N GLU A 253 -15.76 -17.27 -1.96
CA GLU A 253 -15.56 -17.84 -0.62
C GLU A 253 -15.40 -16.75 0.44
N THR A 254 -14.74 -15.64 0.10
CA THR A 254 -14.66 -14.46 1.00
C THR A 254 -16.05 -13.87 1.27
N ALA A 255 -16.87 -13.70 0.23
CA ALA A 255 -18.25 -13.22 0.37
C ALA A 255 -19.09 -14.15 1.26
N GLN A 256 -19.00 -15.46 1.05
CA GLN A 256 -19.69 -16.46 1.85
C GLN A 256 -19.31 -16.37 3.33
N ALA A 257 -18.01 -16.22 3.62
CA ALA A 257 -17.51 -16.09 4.99
C ALA A 257 -17.99 -14.79 5.66
N LEU A 258 -17.99 -13.65 4.95
CA LEU A 258 -18.53 -12.40 5.46
C LEU A 258 -20.03 -12.49 5.77
N GLU A 259 -20.82 -13.12 4.89
CA GLU A 259 -22.26 -13.32 5.11
C GLU A 259 -22.54 -14.26 6.29
N CYS A 260 -21.68 -15.27 6.51
CA CYS A 260 -21.77 -16.18 7.65
C CYS A 260 -21.49 -15.48 8.99
N LEU A 261 -20.55 -14.52 9.01
CA LEU A 261 -20.21 -13.75 10.22
C LEU A 261 -21.26 -12.69 10.54
N ASP A 262 -21.64 -11.88 9.54
CA ASP A 262 -22.65 -10.83 9.68
C ASP A 262 -23.24 -10.51 8.30
N LYS A 263 -24.40 -11.09 8.03
CA LYS A 263 -25.13 -10.91 6.78
C LYS A 263 -25.51 -9.45 6.53
N ALA A 264 -25.97 -8.72 7.54
CA ALA A 264 -26.44 -7.35 7.38
C ALA A 264 -25.28 -6.42 7.01
N ARG A 265 -24.16 -6.52 7.75
CA ARG A 265 -22.95 -5.75 7.48
C ARG A 265 -22.35 -6.09 6.12
N SER A 266 -22.31 -7.38 5.76
CA SER A 266 -21.82 -7.83 4.45
C SER A 266 -22.63 -7.22 3.29
N GLN A 267 -23.96 -7.24 3.37
CA GLN A 267 -24.83 -6.65 2.33
C GLN A 267 -24.68 -5.13 2.25
N GLN A 268 -24.56 -4.44 3.39
CA GLN A 268 -24.33 -3.00 3.41
C GLN A 268 -23.01 -2.64 2.71
N LEU A 269 -21.90 -3.30 3.09
CA LEU A 269 -20.59 -3.06 2.48
C LEU A 269 -20.58 -3.39 0.99
N LYS A 270 -21.26 -4.46 0.58
CA LYS A 270 -21.43 -4.81 -0.84
C LYS A 270 -22.14 -3.70 -1.60
N SER A 271 -23.25 -3.18 -1.07
CA SER A 271 -24.00 -2.07 -1.66
C SER A 271 -23.12 -0.84 -1.83
N ASP A 272 -22.43 -0.43 -0.76
CA ASP A 272 -21.59 0.76 -0.74
C ASP A 272 -20.44 0.67 -1.75
N ILE A 273 -19.72 -0.46 -1.76
CA ILE A 273 -18.56 -0.65 -2.65
C ILE A 273 -18.98 -0.72 -4.12
N LEU A 274 -20.11 -1.36 -4.43
CA LEU A 274 -20.61 -1.41 -5.81
C LEU A 274 -21.03 -0.04 -6.33
N GLN A 275 -21.43 0.90 -5.47
CA GLN A 275 -21.69 2.28 -5.91
C GLN A 275 -20.42 3.01 -6.35
N TRP A 276 -19.24 2.63 -5.84
CA TRP A 276 -17.97 3.30 -6.17
C TRP A 276 -17.47 3.01 -7.59
N GLN A 277 -18.11 2.09 -8.32
CA GLN A 277 -17.86 1.88 -9.74
C GLN A 277 -18.41 3.03 -10.60
N PHE A 278 -19.42 3.73 -10.11
CA PHE A 278 -20.06 4.86 -10.77
C PHE A 278 -19.43 6.15 -10.26
N PHE A 279 -18.38 6.60 -10.94
CA PHE A 279 -17.76 7.90 -10.72
C PHE A 279 -18.11 8.77 -11.92
N GLN A 280 -18.67 9.95 -11.67
CA GLN A 280 -18.78 11.05 -12.62
C GLN A 280 -17.68 12.05 -12.33
#